data_AF-A0A076GXD3-F1
#
_entry.id   AF-A0A076GXD3-F1
#
_cell.length_a   1.000
_cell.length_b   1.000
_cell.length_c   1.000
_cell.angle_alpha   90.00
_cell.angle_beta   90.00
_cell.angle_gamma   90.00
#
_symmetry.space_group_name_H-M   'P 1'
#
loop_
_entity.id
_entity.type
_entity.pdbx_description
1 polymer ?
#
loop_
_entity_poly.entity_id
_entity_poly.type
_entity_poly.pdbx_seq_one_letter_code
_entity_poly.pdbx_strand_id
1 'polypeptide(L)'
;MLVRAGQPRVAVRWSDGRMSRTAGFYRRGPRVAGARGCEIVLSRPLLEPLPREATESTLCHEMIHAWVDLVLRSREGHGPRFRQRMAQINADQKRFEVRVRHSYPVPSKPPRWWAVCPICRHRTPYLRRVRNAACRRCCDRLHGGQWHASCLLDYVPAEPTP
;
A
#
# COMPACT_ATOMS: atom_id res chain seq x y z
N MET A 1 -15.23 9.74 -21.52
CA MET A 1 -16.01 9.07 -20.45
C MET A 1 -15.36 7.72 -20.08
N LEU A 2 -15.47 7.28 -18.82
CA LEU A 2 -14.98 5.97 -18.36
C LEU A 2 -15.94 4.81 -18.66
N VAL A 3 -17.13 5.13 -19.17
CA VAL A 3 -18.09 4.18 -19.74
C VAL A 3 -18.15 4.45 -21.25
N ARG A 4 -18.22 3.40 -22.07
CA ARG A 4 -18.38 3.48 -23.53
C ARG A 4 -19.50 2.53 -23.93
N ALA A 5 -20.53 3.04 -24.59
CA ALA A 5 -21.70 2.24 -25.01
C ALA A 5 -22.30 1.42 -23.85
N GLY A 6 -22.45 2.03 -22.67
CA GLY A 6 -22.98 1.37 -21.47
C GLY A 6 -22.00 0.41 -20.78
N GLN A 7 -20.85 0.10 -21.37
CA GLN A 7 -19.86 -0.81 -20.77
C GLN A 7 -18.76 -0.04 -20.03
N PRO A 8 -18.38 -0.44 -18.80
CA PRO A 8 -17.26 0.15 -18.10
C PRO A 8 -15.95 -0.14 -18.83
N ARG A 9 -15.12 0.89 -19.02
CA ARG A 9 -13.78 0.74 -19.63
C ARG A 9 -12.74 0.24 -18.64
N VAL A 10 -13.08 0.20 -17.35
CA VAL A 10 -12.18 -0.10 -16.24
C VAL A 10 -12.90 -1.06 -15.30
N ALA A 11 -12.30 -2.23 -15.07
CA ALA A 11 -12.78 -3.15 -14.06
C ALA A 11 -12.40 -2.65 -12.66
N VAL A 12 -13.20 -2.95 -11.64
CA VAL A 12 -12.88 -2.64 -10.23
C VAL A 12 -12.90 -3.93 -9.44
N ARG A 13 -11.86 -4.19 -8.64
CA ARG A 13 -11.82 -5.37 -7.78
C ARG A 13 -11.09 -5.15 -6.47
N TRP A 14 -11.33 -6.05 -5.53
CA TRP A 14 -10.61 -6.13 -4.27
C TRP A 14 -9.26 -6.89 -4.40
N SER A 15 -8.33 -6.57 -3.52
CA SER A 15 -7.14 -7.35 -3.22
C SER A 15 -7.24 -7.89 -1.80
N ASP A 16 -7.37 -9.21 -1.66
CA ASP A 16 -7.78 -9.87 -0.42
C ASP A 16 -6.64 -10.27 0.52
N GLY A 17 -5.45 -9.65 0.43
CA GLY A 17 -4.41 -9.93 1.43
C GLY A 17 -2.97 -9.57 1.08
N ARG A 18 -2.67 -9.27 -0.19
CA ARG A 18 -1.30 -8.92 -0.61
C ARG A 18 -1.04 -7.41 -0.58
N MET A 19 -2.08 -6.61 -0.78
CA MET A 19 -1.94 -5.15 -0.81
C MET A 19 -2.18 -4.55 0.58
N SER A 20 -1.10 -4.25 1.30
CA SER A 20 -1.14 -3.78 2.70
C SER A 20 -0.42 -2.47 2.96
N ARG A 21 0.15 -1.84 1.92
CA ARG A 21 0.85 -0.54 2.01
C ARG A 21 0.29 0.52 1.05
N THR A 22 -0.67 0.15 0.23
CA THR A 22 -1.29 1.01 -0.78
C THR A 22 -2.79 0.77 -0.72
N ALA A 23 -3.59 1.82 -0.64
CA ALA A 23 -5.04 1.69 -0.50
C ALA A 23 -5.72 1.31 -1.82
N GLY A 24 -5.22 1.82 -2.94
CA GLY A 24 -5.68 1.50 -4.27
C GLY A 24 -4.63 1.81 -5.33
N PHE A 25 -4.78 1.22 -6.52
CA PHE A 25 -4.05 1.66 -7.70
C PHE A 25 -4.86 1.40 -8.97
N TYR A 26 -4.70 2.28 -9.95
CA TYR A 26 -5.05 2.06 -11.34
C TYR A 26 -3.87 1.42 -12.10
N ARG A 27 -4.17 0.46 -12.98
CA ARG A 27 -3.19 -0.05 -13.96
C ARG A 27 -3.84 -0.41 -15.29
N ARG A 28 -3.03 -0.34 -16.35
CA ARG A 28 -3.38 -0.74 -17.71
C ARG A 28 -2.30 -1.62 -18.32
N GLY A 29 -2.70 -2.67 -19.04
CA GLY A 29 -1.78 -3.48 -19.83
C GLY A 29 -2.17 -4.96 -19.98
N PRO A 30 -1.33 -5.74 -20.68
CA PRO A 30 -1.60 -7.14 -21.02
C PRO A 30 -1.84 -8.06 -19.82
N ARG A 31 -1.31 -7.70 -18.65
CA ARG A 31 -1.45 -8.44 -17.39
C ARG A 31 -2.82 -8.28 -16.71
N VAL A 32 -3.73 -7.50 -17.27
CA VAL A 32 -5.07 -7.24 -16.71
C VAL A 32 -6.13 -8.08 -17.43
N ALA A 33 -6.30 -7.86 -18.73
CA ALA A 33 -7.21 -8.62 -19.60
C ALA A 33 -6.92 -8.29 -21.07
N GLY A 34 -6.22 -9.17 -21.79
CA GLY A 34 -5.77 -8.92 -23.17
C GLY A 34 -4.91 -7.66 -23.33
N ALA A 35 -4.55 -7.30 -24.56
CA ALA A 35 -3.55 -6.24 -24.82
C ALA A 35 -3.88 -4.83 -24.24
N ARG A 36 -5.13 -4.56 -23.83
CA ARG A 36 -5.57 -3.24 -23.36
C ARG A 36 -6.41 -3.26 -22.07
N GLY A 37 -6.35 -4.34 -21.29
CA GLY A 37 -7.11 -4.43 -20.03
C GLY A 37 -6.76 -3.28 -19.07
N CYS A 38 -7.78 -2.74 -18.40
CA CYS A 38 -7.67 -1.64 -17.45
C CYS A 38 -8.42 -2.02 -16.16
N GLU A 39 -7.77 -1.84 -15.01
CA GLU A 39 -8.41 -2.12 -13.73
C GLU A 39 -7.99 -1.13 -12.64
N ILE A 40 -8.88 -0.99 -11.66
CA ILE A 40 -8.62 -0.39 -10.36
C ILE A 40 -8.66 -1.53 -9.34
N VAL A 41 -7.61 -1.62 -8.54
CA VAL A 41 -7.50 -2.60 -7.45
C VAL A 41 -7.55 -1.84 -6.14
N LEU A 42 -8.43 -2.23 -5.23
CA LEU A 42 -8.58 -1.65 -3.89
C LEU A 42 -8.13 -2.65 -2.81
N SER A 43 -7.52 -2.16 -1.73
CA SER A 43 -7.03 -3.01 -0.65
C SER A 43 -8.17 -3.28 0.32
N ARG A 44 -8.69 -4.51 0.30
CA ARG A 44 -9.66 -4.93 1.31
C ARG A 44 -9.04 -4.85 2.72
N PRO A 45 -7.83 -5.39 2.98
CA PRO A 45 -7.22 -5.33 4.32
C PRO A 45 -7.00 -3.92 4.88
N LEU A 46 -6.80 -2.90 4.04
CA LEU A 46 -6.63 -1.53 4.51
C LEU A 46 -7.94 -0.75 4.58
N LEU A 47 -8.87 -0.96 3.65
CA LEU A 47 -10.06 -0.11 3.51
C LEU A 47 -11.29 -0.65 4.24
N GLU A 48 -11.42 -1.97 4.38
CA GLU A 48 -12.54 -2.61 5.09
C GLU A 48 -12.68 -2.18 6.55
N PRO A 49 -11.61 -2.00 7.36
CA PRO A 49 -11.74 -1.53 8.74
C PRO A 49 -11.98 -0.01 8.86
N LEU A 50 -11.98 0.74 7.76
CA LEU A 50 -12.12 2.19 7.76
C LEU A 50 -13.58 2.62 7.49
N PRO A 51 -13.94 3.87 7.81
CA PRO A 51 -15.20 4.45 7.36
C PRO A 51 -15.34 4.34 5.83
N ARG A 52 -16.59 4.20 5.36
CA ARG A 52 -16.91 3.95 3.95
C ARG A 52 -16.32 5.00 3.01
N GLU A 53 -16.24 6.23 3.49
CA GLU A 53 -15.68 7.41 2.82
C GLU A 53 -14.22 7.20 2.41
N ALA A 54 -13.45 6.38 3.15
CA ALA A 54 -12.08 6.03 2.79
C ALA A 54 -12.04 5.19 1.50
N THR A 55 -12.95 4.22 1.36
CA THR A 55 -13.10 3.44 0.13
C THR A 55 -13.52 4.32 -1.04
N GLU A 56 -14.48 5.22 -0.81
CA GLU A 56 -15.02 6.12 -1.84
C GLU A 56 -13.98 7.14 -2.31
N SER A 57 -13.28 7.79 -1.38
CA SER A 57 -12.18 8.71 -1.67
C SER A 57 -11.06 8.00 -2.46
N THR A 58 -10.68 6.80 -2.04
CA THR A 58 -9.63 6.02 -2.71
C THR A 58 -10.08 5.58 -4.11
N LEU A 59 -11.29 5.05 -4.26
CA LEU A 59 -11.82 4.67 -5.56
C LEU A 59 -11.89 5.87 -6.51
N CYS A 60 -12.40 7.01 -6.02
CA CYS A 60 -12.49 8.22 -6.81
C CYS A 60 -11.10 8.71 -7.26
N HIS A 61 -10.10 8.68 -6.37
CA HIS A 61 -8.71 8.98 -6.71
C HIS A 61 -8.22 8.13 -7.90
N GLU A 62 -8.42 6.81 -7.84
CA GLU A 62 -7.99 5.91 -8.92
C GLU A 62 -8.82 6.08 -10.20
N MET A 63 -10.10 6.46 -10.09
CA MET A 63 -10.92 6.82 -11.25
C MET A 63 -10.43 8.10 -11.93
N ILE A 64 -9.90 9.08 -11.20
CA ILE A 64 -9.30 10.28 -11.80
C ILE A 64 -8.04 9.89 -12.58
N HIS A 65 -7.16 9.04 -12.04
CA HIS A 65 -6.02 8.50 -12.80
C HIS A 65 -6.46 7.82 -14.10
N ALA A 66 -7.46 6.94 -14.01
CA ALA A 66 -8.01 6.27 -15.17
C ALA A 66 -8.61 7.27 -16.18
N TRP A 67 -9.27 8.34 -15.73
CA TRP A 67 -9.84 9.37 -16.61
C TRP A 67 -8.74 10.16 -17.32
N VAL A 68 -7.68 10.56 -16.62
CA VAL A 68 -6.54 11.27 -17.20
C VAL A 68 -5.85 10.41 -18.28
N ASP A 69 -5.59 9.13 -18.01
CA ASP A 69 -4.97 8.22 -18.98
C ASP A 69 -5.92 7.88 -20.15
N LEU A 70 -7.13 7.42 -19.86
CA LEU A 70 -8.01 6.82 -20.87
C LEU A 70 -8.87 7.81 -21.64
N VAL A 71 -9.15 8.98 -21.06
CA VAL A 71 -10.00 10.01 -21.67
C VAL A 71 -9.16 11.17 -22.17
N LEU A 72 -8.28 11.71 -21.33
CA LEU A 72 -7.45 12.83 -21.71
C LEU A 72 -6.14 12.44 -22.43
N ARG A 73 -5.78 11.15 -22.40
CA ARG A 73 -4.55 10.62 -23.01
C ARG A 73 -3.29 11.38 -22.58
N SER A 74 -3.25 11.81 -21.32
CA SER A 74 -2.13 12.55 -20.73
C SER A 74 -1.27 11.66 -19.86
N ARG A 75 0.05 11.89 -19.90
CA ARG A 75 1.01 11.21 -19.02
C ARG A 75 1.34 12.12 -17.84
N GLU A 76 0.47 12.13 -16.84
CA GLU A 76 0.71 12.78 -15.56
C GLU A 76 0.28 11.86 -14.42
N GLY A 77 0.95 11.96 -13.27
CA GLY A 77 0.47 11.36 -12.02
C GLY A 77 -0.60 12.27 -11.41
N HIS A 78 -0.25 12.99 -10.36
CA HIS A 78 -1.11 14.04 -9.79
C HIS A 78 -0.84 15.40 -10.42
N GLY A 79 -0.92 15.50 -11.75
CA GLY A 79 -0.66 16.74 -12.50
C GLY A 79 -1.81 17.76 -12.43
N PRO A 80 -1.75 18.84 -13.24
CA PRO A 80 -2.79 19.88 -13.26
C PRO A 80 -4.18 19.34 -13.59
N ARG A 81 -4.30 18.38 -14.52
CA ARG A 81 -5.60 17.81 -14.93
C ARG A 81 -6.18 16.94 -13.82
N PHE A 82 -5.34 16.16 -13.14
CA PHE A 82 -5.74 15.42 -11.94
C PHE A 82 -6.27 16.38 -10.86
N ARG A 83 -5.48 17.40 -10.50
CA ARG A 83 -5.84 18.35 -9.43
C ARG A 83 -7.09 19.13 -9.73
N GLN A 84 -7.28 19.57 -10.98
CA GLN A 84 -8.48 20.28 -11.41
C GLN A 84 -9.72 19.38 -11.27
N ARG A 85 -9.65 18.13 -11.76
CA ARG A 85 -10.78 17.20 -11.64
C ARG A 85 -11.09 16.84 -10.19
N MET A 86 -10.05 16.66 -9.37
CA MET A 86 -10.18 16.43 -7.92
C MET A 86 -10.91 17.59 -7.24
N ALA A 87 -10.48 18.83 -7.50
CA ALA A 87 -11.11 20.03 -6.94
C ALA A 87 -12.57 20.16 -7.37
N GLN A 88 -12.89 19.90 -8.64
CA GLN A 88 -14.25 19.92 -9.14
C GLN A 88 -15.14 18.88 -8.43
N ILE A 89 -14.69 17.62 -8.32
CA ILE A 89 -15.45 16.58 -7.62
C ILE A 89 -15.64 16.94 -6.13
N ASN A 90 -14.62 17.47 -5.46
CA ASN A 90 -14.75 17.89 -4.06
C ASN A 90 -15.69 19.10 -3.87
N ALA A 91 -15.88 19.93 -4.90
CA ALA A 91 -16.86 21.02 -4.87
C ALA A 91 -18.29 20.53 -5.15
N ASP A 92 -18.44 19.53 -6.03
CA ASP A 92 -19.74 19.02 -6.50
C ASP A 92 -20.43 18.07 -5.50
N GLN A 93 -19.70 17.50 -4.53
CA GLN A 93 -20.27 16.62 -3.50
C GLN A 93 -19.61 16.81 -2.14
N LYS A 94 -20.32 16.43 -1.06
CA LYS A 94 -19.87 16.58 0.35
C LYS A 94 -19.67 15.27 1.11
N ARG A 95 -19.81 14.12 0.44
CA ARG A 95 -19.82 12.80 1.08
C ARG A 95 -18.43 12.30 1.44
N PHE A 96 -17.44 12.56 0.59
CA PHE A 96 -16.05 12.23 0.85
C PHE A 96 -15.15 13.31 0.26
N GLU A 97 -13.90 13.35 0.71
CA GLU A 97 -12.89 14.26 0.17
C GLU A 97 -11.81 13.45 -0.56
N VAL A 98 -11.59 13.73 -1.84
CA VAL A 98 -10.48 13.17 -2.60
C VAL A 98 -9.21 13.95 -2.26
N ARG A 99 -8.14 13.24 -1.89
CA ARG A 99 -6.83 13.82 -1.58
C ARG A 99 -5.77 13.24 -2.50
N VAL A 100 -4.70 14.01 -2.74
CA VAL A 100 -3.51 13.54 -3.50
C VAL A 100 -2.76 12.45 -2.72
N ARG A 101 -2.76 12.54 -1.39
CA ARG A 101 -2.14 11.55 -0.52
C ARG A 101 -3.17 11.09 0.50
N HIS A 102 -3.29 9.79 0.67
CA HIS A 102 -4.02 9.18 1.76
C HIS A 102 -3.03 8.71 2.81
N SER A 103 -3.33 8.99 4.08
CA SER A 103 -2.62 8.43 5.22
C SER A 103 -3.64 7.66 6.03
N TYR A 104 -3.70 6.36 5.80
CA TYR A 104 -4.59 5.46 6.54
C TYR A 104 -3.80 4.72 7.60
N PRO A 105 -4.41 4.44 8.77
CA PRO A 105 -3.79 3.58 9.75
C PRO A 105 -3.58 2.20 9.13
N VAL A 106 -2.32 1.76 9.09
CA VAL A 106 -2.00 0.39 8.68
C VAL A 106 -2.15 -0.48 9.93
N PRO A 107 -3.05 -1.49 9.94
CA PRO A 107 -3.21 -2.35 11.10
C PRO A 107 -1.85 -2.97 11.47
N SER A 108 -1.41 -2.73 12.70
CA SER A 108 -0.20 -3.37 13.21
C SER A 108 -0.49 -4.86 13.32
N LYS A 109 0.12 -5.67 12.45
CA LYS A 109 0.10 -7.12 12.65
C LYS A 109 0.99 -7.43 13.85
N PRO A 110 0.50 -8.18 14.86
CA PRO A 110 1.35 -8.59 15.97
C PRO A 110 2.57 -9.34 15.41
N PRO A 111 3.75 -9.20 16.03
CA PRO A 111 4.91 -9.96 15.61
C PRO A 111 4.60 -11.46 15.73
N ARG A 112 5.15 -12.25 14.82
CA ARG A 112 5.19 -13.71 14.97
C ARG A 112 6.46 -14.15 15.69
N TRP A 113 7.48 -13.29 15.69
CA TRP A 113 8.80 -13.55 16.22
C TRP A 113 9.37 -12.30 16.88
N TRP A 114 10.10 -12.49 17.97
CA TRP A 114 11.05 -11.52 18.50
C TRP A 114 12.45 -11.89 18.01
N ALA A 115 13.08 -10.99 17.27
CA ALA A 115 14.50 -11.10 16.94
C ALA A 115 15.30 -10.58 18.13
N VAL A 116 16.16 -11.42 18.70
CA VAL A 116 16.93 -11.16 19.91
C VAL A 116 18.41 -11.16 19.55
N CYS A 117 19.12 -10.10 19.91
CA CYS A 117 20.56 -10.09 19.78
C CYS A 117 21.19 -10.93 20.91
N PRO A 118 22.10 -11.89 20.62
CA PRO A 118 22.74 -12.69 21.66
C PRO A 118 23.64 -11.85 22.57
N ILE A 119 24.22 -10.76 22.04
CA ILE A 119 25.17 -9.89 22.76
C ILE A 119 24.45 -8.85 23.63
N CYS A 120 23.59 -8.02 23.03
CA CYS A 120 22.97 -6.89 23.76
C CYS A 120 21.54 -7.18 24.23
N ARG A 121 21.00 -8.36 23.93
CA ARG A 121 19.65 -8.82 24.30
C ARG A 121 18.50 -7.93 23.80
N HIS A 122 18.78 -6.95 22.95
CA HIS A 122 17.76 -6.11 22.33
C HIS A 122 16.78 -6.97 21.52
N ARG A 123 15.48 -6.70 21.69
CA ARG A 123 14.38 -7.41 21.03
C ARG A 123 13.71 -6.52 20.01
N THR A 124 13.53 -7.03 18.80
CA THR A 124 12.85 -6.32 17.70
C THR A 124 11.72 -7.19 17.14
N PRO A 125 10.52 -6.64 16.89
CA PRO A 125 9.39 -7.42 16.39
C PRO A 125 9.55 -7.78 14.91
N TYR A 126 9.25 -9.02 14.53
CA TYR A 126 9.29 -9.52 13.15
C TYR A 126 8.06 -10.35 12.81
N LEU A 127 7.51 -10.14 11.61
CA LEU A 127 6.43 -10.98 11.06
C LEU A 127 6.94 -12.31 10.50
N ARG A 128 8.23 -12.40 10.17
CA ARG A 128 8.89 -13.58 9.63
C ARG A 128 10.35 -13.60 10.06
N ARG A 129 10.93 -14.80 10.14
CA ARG A 129 12.39 -14.97 10.30
C ARG A 129 13.10 -14.46 9.06
N VAL A 130 14.19 -13.71 9.25
CA VAL A 130 15.05 -13.23 8.18
C VAL A 130 16.41 -13.88 8.34
N ARG A 131 16.86 -14.61 7.32
CA ARG A 131 18.18 -15.25 7.34
C ARG A 131 19.27 -14.19 7.37
N ASN A 132 20.33 -14.43 8.13
CA ASN A 132 21.51 -13.59 8.21
C ASN A 132 21.26 -12.16 8.73
N ALA A 133 20.12 -11.89 9.36
CA ALA A 133 19.88 -10.60 10.01
C ALA A 133 20.76 -10.49 11.26
N ALA A 134 21.51 -9.39 11.38
CA ALA A 134 22.39 -9.13 12.52
C ALA A 134 22.02 -7.82 13.23
N CYS A 135 22.32 -7.75 14.52
CA CYS A 135 22.10 -6.55 15.33
C CYS A 135 23.02 -5.42 14.87
N ARG A 136 22.44 -4.40 14.22
CA ARG A 136 23.18 -3.24 13.72
C ARG A 136 24.02 -2.58 14.81
N ARG A 137 23.45 -2.37 16.00
CA ARG A 137 24.15 -1.75 17.14
C ARG A 137 25.41 -2.52 17.57
N CYS A 138 25.36 -3.85 17.57
CA CYS A 138 26.51 -4.68 17.94
C CYS A 138 27.54 -4.76 16.81
N CYS A 139 27.09 -4.82 15.54
CA CYS A 139 27.98 -4.67 14.38
C CYS A 139 28.74 -3.34 14.42
N ASP A 140 28.04 -2.23 14.66
CA ASP A 140 28.64 -0.90 14.77
C ASP A 140 29.65 -0.83 15.91
N ARG A 141 29.28 -1.31 17.10
CA ARG A 141 30.12 -1.21 18.30
C ARG A 141 31.33 -2.14 18.30
N LEU A 142 31.18 -3.36 17.78
CA LEU A 142 32.18 -4.43 17.96
C LEU A 142 32.93 -4.78 16.67
N HIS A 143 32.38 -4.43 15.50
CA HIS A 143 32.87 -4.88 14.20
C HIS A 143 32.99 -3.72 13.20
N GLY A 144 33.14 -2.48 13.68
CA GLY A 144 33.31 -1.30 12.82
C GLY A 144 32.15 -1.05 11.85
N GLY A 145 30.94 -1.50 12.21
CA GLY A 145 29.74 -1.41 11.37
C GLY A 145 29.64 -2.45 10.26
N GLN A 146 30.59 -3.38 10.20
CA GLN A 146 30.52 -4.54 9.32
C GLN A 146 29.63 -5.62 9.93
N TRP A 147 28.93 -6.35 9.06
CA TRP A 147 28.19 -7.52 9.48
C TRP A 147 29.13 -8.56 10.08
N HIS A 148 28.74 -9.20 11.19
CA HIS A 148 29.52 -10.26 11.80
C HIS A 148 28.61 -11.35 12.39
N ALA A 149 29.02 -12.61 12.28
CA ALA A 149 28.22 -13.76 12.69
C ALA A 149 27.86 -13.76 14.18
N SER A 150 28.73 -13.22 15.05
CA SER A 150 28.42 -13.07 16.49
C SER A 150 27.26 -12.12 16.79
N CYS A 151 26.88 -11.28 15.83
CA CYS A 151 25.74 -10.35 15.95
C CYS A 151 24.45 -10.92 15.34
N LEU A 152 24.47 -12.15 14.80
CA LEU A 152 23.31 -12.79 14.19
C LEU A 152 22.13 -12.85 15.18
N LEU A 153 20.94 -12.50 14.71
CA LEU A 153 19.74 -12.44 15.53
C LEU A 153 19.12 -13.83 15.68
N ASP A 154 18.80 -14.19 16.93
CA ASP A 154 18.00 -15.35 17.26
C ASP A 154 16.51 -15.01 17.19
N TYR A 155 15.69 -15.89 16.64
CA TYR A 155 14.26 -15.66 16.52
C TYR A 155 13.48 -16.54 17.49
N VAL A 156 12.89 -15.92 18.52
CA VAL A 156 11.97 -16.60 19.44
C VAL A 156 10.52 -16.32 19.03
N PRO A 157 9.58 -17.28 19.14
CA PRO A 157 8.17 -17.03 18.88
C PRO A 157 7.64 -15.88 19.74
N ALA A 158 6.80 -15.01 19.16
CA ALA A 158 6.03 -14.07 19.96
C ALA A 158 4.85 -14.84 20.57
N GLU A 159 4.67 -14.72 21.89
CA GLU A 159 3.50 -15.30 22.57
C GLU A 159 2.21 -14.71 22.01
N PRO A 160 1.13 -15.50 21.88
CA PRO A 160 -0.18 -14.95 21.58
C PRO A 160 -0.55 -14.00 22.71
N THR A 161 -0.88 -12.75 22.37
CA THR A 161 -1.50 -11.83 23.32
C THR A 161 -2.78 -12.49 23.84
N PRO A 162 -3.00 -12.57 25.17
CA PRO A 162 -4.23 -13.12 25.73
C PRO A 162 -5.46 -12.30 25.30
#